data_AF-A0AAW8XU38-F1
#
_entry.id   AF-A0AAW8XU38-F1
#
_cell.length_a   1.000
_cell.length_b   1.000
_cell.length_c   1.000
_cell.angle_alpha   90.00
_cell.angle_beta   90.00
_cell.angle_gamma   90.00
#
_symmetry.space_group_name_H-M   'P 1'
#
loop_
_entity.id
_entity.type
_entity.pdbx_description
1 polymer ?
#
loop_
_entity_poly.entity_id
_entity_poly.type
_entity_poly.pdbx_seq_one_letter_code
_entity_poly.pdbx_strand_id
1 'polypeptide(L)'
;MQHSLNFDVPAQPHPVLLRGDKWDSVWSTLADNEDLNFVDASRGTSLASLITSSVEAIHTALLDGWTMMVGYSSGKDSETVLHLFLMALIRAVRTGQTISQHHFILHTDTLIESPEVRWLADKKLAALERFIAKENLPLTIVLAKPGITQSWTGRILTGRGLPTFSNSSARQCSL
;
A
#
# COMPACT_ATOMS: atom_id res chain seq x y z
N MET A 1 -13.56 5.16 18.05
CA MET A 1 -12.39 5.45 18.88
C MET A 1 -11.45 6.31 18.04
N GLN A 2 -11.21 7.56 18.44
CA GLN A 2 -10.22 8.43 17.79
C GLN A 2 -8.84 7.90 18.15
N HIS A 3 -8.10 7.37 17.18
CA HIS A 3 -6.68 7.14 17.35
C HIS A 3 -5.98 8.49 17.25
N SER A 4 -5.54 9.02 18.39
CA SER A 4 -4.58 10.12 18.44
C SER A 4 -3.25 9.62 17.87
N LEU A 5 -2.84 10.17 16.73
CA LEU A 5 -1.51 9.93 16.17
C LEU A 5 -0.51 10.70 17.04
N ASN A 6 0.27 9.97 17.85
CA ASN A 6 1.29 10.55 18.72
C ASN A 6 2.62 10.54 17.97
N PHE A 7 3.20 11.72 17.72
CA PHE A 7 4.33 11.93 16.79
C PHE A 7 5.71 11.96 17.46
N ASP A 8 5.79 11.88 18.78
CA ASP A 8 7.04 12.12 19.52
C ASP A 8 7.61 10.85 20.17
N VAL A 9 8.40 10.07 19.42
CA VAL A 9 9.44 9.20 19.98
C VAL A 9 10.68 9.22 19.05
N PRO A 10 11.86 9.66 19.51
CA PRO A 10 13.08 9.53 18.73
C PRO A 10 13.48 8.05 18.60
N ALA A 11 13.46 7.54 17.37
CA ALA A 11 13.77 6.15 17.04
C ALA A 11 15.26 5.86 17.29
N GLN A 12 15.55 4.87 18.15
CA GLN A 12 16.89 4.32 18.33
C GLN A 12 17.23 3.42 17.13
N PRO A 13 18.49 3.40 16.64
CA PRO A 13 18.88 2.54 15.54
C PRO A 13 18.70 1.06 15.94
N HIS A 14 17.85 0.35 15.18
CA HIS A 14 17.58 -1.06 15.41
C HIS A 14 18.72 -1.93 14.84
N PRO A 15 19.11 -3.03 15.52
CA PRO A 15 20.14 -3.93 15.00
C PRO A 15 19.69 -4.59 13.68
N VAL A 16 20.64 -4.86 12.78
CA VAL A 16 20.37 -5.52 11.50
C VAL A 16 19.74 -6.90 11.77
N LEU A 17 18.56 -7.15 11.20
CA LEU A 17 17.75 -8.33 11.45
C LEU A 17 17.68 -9.22 10.20
N LEU A 18 18.54 -10.24 10.14
CA LEU A 18 18.50 -11.30 9.13
C LEU A 18 17.69 -12.48 9.69
N ARG A 19 16.58 -12.84 9.02
CA ARG A 19 15.67 -13.92 9.44
C ARG A 19 15.78 -15.17 8.56
N GLY A 20 16.47 -15.08 7.42
CA GLY A 20 16.58 -16.17 6.44
C GLY A 20 15.24 -16.50 5.77
N ASP A 21 14.34 -15.52 5.68
CA ASP A 21 13.03 -15.69 5.06
C ASP A 21 13.01 -15.18 3.62
N LYS A 22 11.83 -15.26 2.99
CA LYS A 22 11.63 -14.85 1.61
C LYS A 22 12.03 -13.39 1.32
N TRP A 23 12.05 -12.51 2.31
CA TRP A 23 12.40 -11.10 2.13
C TRP A 23 13.91 -10.89 2.06
N ASP A 24 14.68 -11.77 2.68
CA ASP A 24 16.13 -11.76 2.60
C ASP A 24 16.59 -12.42 1.28
N SER A 25 15.91 -13.50 0.86
CA SER A 25 16.21 -14.22 -0.40
C SER A 25 15.62 -13.58 -1.66
N VAL A 26 14.76 -12.56 -1.54
CA VAL A 26 14.11 -11.95 -2.71
C VAL A 26 15.13 -11.34 -3.66
N TRP A 27 16.22 -10.78 -3.12
CA TRP A 27 17.26 -10.10 -3.89
C TRP A 27 18.10 -11.07 -4.72
N SER A 28 18.43 -12.24 -4.17
CA SER A 28 19.07 -13.30 -4.95
C SER A 28 18.11 -13.87 -5.99
N THR A 29 16.83 -14.04 -5.64
CA THR A 29 15.81 -14.51 -6.61
C THR A 29 15.66 -13.54 -7.78
N LEU A 30 15.65 -12.23 -7.53
CA LEU A 30 15.61 -11.21 -8.59
C LEU A 30 16.88 -11.23 -9.46
N ALA A 31 18.03 -11.59 -8.90
CA ALA A 31 19.29 -11.67 -9.66
C ALA A 31 19.40 -12.94 -10.50
N ASP A 32 18.97 -14.08 -9.97
CA ASP A 32 19.30 -15.40 -10.53
C ASP A 32 18.16 -16.01 -11.36
N ASN A 33 16.91 -15.56 -11.19
CA ASN A 33 15.77 -16.20 -11.84
C ASN A 33 15.71 -15.86 -13.35
N GLU A 34 15.74 -16.90 -14.19
CA GLU A 34 15.73 -16.76 -15.65
C GLU A 34 14.45 -16.08 -16.18
N ASP A 35 13.27 -16.45 -15.66
CA ASP A 35 11.99 -15.89 -16.12
C ASP A 35 11.85 -14.40 -15.79
N LEU A 36 12.30 -13.99 -14.59
CA LEU A 36 12.25 -12.59 -14.17
C LEU A 36 13.29 -11.73 -14.90
N ASN A 37 14.42 -12.33 -15.29
CA ASN A 37 15.48 -11.69 -16.04
C ASN A 37 15.33 -11.80 -17.56
N PHE A 38 14.30 -12.51 -18.04
CA PHE A 38 13.97 -12.54 -19.46
C PHE A 38 13.71 -11.14 -19.99
N VAL A 39 14.39 -10.80 -21.09
CA VAL A 39 14.25 -9.51 -21.77
C VAL A 39 13.45 -9.74 -23.05
N ASP A 40 12.24 -9.22 -23.07
CA ASP A 40 11.45 -9.19 -24.30
C ASP A 40 12.04 -8.17 -25.29
N ALA A 41 12.16 -8.58 -26.55
CA ALA A 41 12.71 -7.78 -27.63
C ALA A 41 11.93 -6.47 -27.86
N SER A 42 10.65 -6.40 -27.45
CA SER A 42 9.82 -5.20 -27.57
C SER A 42 10.08 -4.14 -26.49
N ARG A 43 10.55 -4.55 -25.29
CA ARG A 43 10.66 -3.67 -24.11
C ARG A 43 12.09 -3.30 -23.75
N GLY A 44 13.07 -4.13 -24.12
CA GLY A 44 14.48 -3.89 -23.82
C GLY A 44 14.84 -3.87 -22.33
N THR A 45 13.93 -4.29 -21.44
CA THR A 45 14.14 -4.37 -19.99
C THR A 45 13.47 -5.62 -19.42
N SER A 46 14.04 -6.15 -18.34
CA SER A 46 13.50 -7.31 -17.62
C SER A 46 12.56 -6.88 -16.49
N LEU A 47 11.69 -7.79 -16.07
CA LEU A 47 10.80 -7.55 -14.92
C LEU A 47 11.62 -7.36 -13.63
N ALA A 48 12.69 -8.14 -13.45
CA ALA A 48 13.59 -7.99 -12.32
C ALA A 48 14.23 -6.60 -12.25
N SER A 49 14.63 -6.03 -13.40
CA SER A 49 15.19 -4.68 -13.49
C SER A 49 14.15 -3.62 -13.11
N LEU A 50 12.91 -3.74 -13.61
CA LEU A 50 11.80 -2.83 -13.25
C LEU A 50 11.48 -2.89 -11.76
N ILE A 51 11.43 -4.08 -11.17
CA ILE A 51 11.18 -4.25 -9.73
C ILE A 51 12.33 -3.62 -8.94
N THR A 52 13.57 -3.98 -9.26
CA THR A 52 14.76 -3.53 -8.52
C THR A 52 14.90 -2.01 -8.55
N SER A 53 14.78 -1.40 -9.74
CA SER A 53 14.84 0.06 -9.89
C SER A 53 13.70 0.78 -9.14
N SER A 54 12.48 0.23 -9.19
CA SER A 54 11.33 0.81 -8.48
C SER A 54 11.50 0.74 -6.96
N VAL A 55 11.95 -0.40 -6.43
CA VAL A 55 12.17 -0.57 -5.00
C VAL A 55 13.35 0.28 -4.52
N GLU A 56 14.42 0.41 -5.30
CA GLU A 56 15.56 1.27 -4.95
C GLU A 56 15.17 2.76 -4.92
N ALA A 57 14.34 3.21 -5.88
CA ALA A 57 13.83 4.59 -5.88
C ALA A 57 12.98 4.89 -4.63
N ILE A 58 12.09 3.97 -4.25
CA ILE A 58 11.29 4.09 -3.02
C ILE A 58 12.20 4.05 -1.78
N HIS A 59 13.15 3.12 -1.74
CA HIS A 59 14.08 2.98 -0.63
C HIS A 59 14.93 4.25 -0.44
N THR A 60 15.41 4.86 -1.52
CA THR A 60 16.13 6.13 -1.46
C THR A 60 15.26 7.23 -0.88
N ALA A 61 14.00 7.37 -1.31
CA ALA A 61 13.07 8.35 -0.74
C ALA A 61 12.81 8.13 0.76
N LEU A 62 12.76 6.87 1.22
CA LEU A 62 12.63 6.55 2.65
C LEU A 62 13.85 7.03 3.45
N LEU A 63 15.07 6.81 2.92
CA LEU A 63 16.31 7.24 3.56
C LEU A 63 16.48 8.77 3.56
N ASP A 64 15.93 9.45 2.56
CA ASP A 64 15.85 10.91 2.50
C ASP A 64 14.83 11.50 3.51
N GLY A 65 14.17 10.66 4.32
CA GLY A 65 13.27 11.07 5.40
C GLY A 65 11.84 11.36 4.97
N TRP A 66 11.44 10.95 3.76
CA TRP A 66 10.08 11.20 3.26
C TRP A 66 9.05 10.36 4.02
N THR A 67 7.88 10.94 4.29
CA THR A 67 6.74 10.19 4.83
C THR A 67 5.82 9.78 3.69
N MET A 68 5.88 8.51 3.33
CA MET A 68 5.10 7.92 2.23
C MET A 68 3.64 7.66 2.61
N MET A 69 2.73 8.07 1.71
CA MET A 69 1.34 7.66 1.68
C MET A 69 1.08 6.80 0.45
N VAL A 70 0.45 5.64 0.62
CA VAL A 70 0.08 4.76 -0.51
C VAL A 70 -1.44 4.59 -0.55
N GLY A 71 -2.03 5.03 -1.66
CA GLY A 71 -3.45 4.78 -1.95
C GLY A 71 -3.68 3.32 -2.32
N TYR A 72 -4.61 2.65 -1.63
CA TYR A 72 -4.87 1.23 -1.80
C TYR A 72 -6.33 0.96 -2.16
N SER A 73 -6.58 0.33 -3.30
CA SER A 73 -7.94 -0.03 -3.77
C SER A 73 -8.18 -1.54 -3.80
N SER A 74 -7.22 -2.35 -3.36
CA SER A 74 -7.22 -3.82 -3.55
C SER A 74 -7.21 -4.27 -5.01
N GLY A 75 -6.96 -3.35 -5.96
CA GLY A 75 -6.75 -3.64 -7.37
C GLY A 75 -5.31 -4.01 -7.68
N LYS A 76 -5.07 -4.62 -8.85
CA LYS A 76 -3.76 -5.16 -9.25
C LYS A 76 -2.64 -4.11 -9.24
N ASP A 77 -2.92 -2.90 -9.70
CA ASP A 77 -1.93 -1.83 -9.74
C ASP A 77 -1.57 -1.34 -8.33
N SER A 78 -2.59 -1.08 -7.50
CA SER A 78 -2.37 -0.67 -6.10
C SER A 78 -1.71 -1.75 -5.25
N GLU A 79 -2.00 -3.02 -5.52
CA GLU A 79 -1.36 -4.16 -4.86
C GLU A 79 0.13 -4.24 -5.26
N THR A 80 0.43 -3.98 -6.53
CA THR A 80 1.81 -3.96 -7.03
C THR A 80 2.61 -2.84 -6.38
N VAL A 81 2.06 -1.62 -6.34
CA VAL A 81 2.70 -0.46 -5.67
C VAL A 81 2.89 -0.73 -4.18
N LEU A 82 1.88 -1.27 -3.49
CA LEU A 82 1.99 -1.66 -2.09
C LEU A 82 3.10 -2.69 -1.88
N HIS A 83 3.20 -3.68 -2.75
CA HIS A 83 4.22 -4.72 -2.64
C HIS A 83 5.64 -4.15 -2.78
N LEU A 84 5.88 -3.30 -3.80
CA LEU A 84 7.16 -2.62 -4.01
C LEU A 84 7.52 -1.73 -2.81
N PHE A 85 6.53 -1.01 -2.27
CA PHE A 85 6.70 -0.20 -1.07
C PHE A 85 7.07 -1.04 0.15
N LEU A 86 6.38 -2.16 0.38
CA LEU A 86 6.69 -3.08 1.49
C LEU A 86 8.09 -3.68 1.36
N MET A 87 8.54 -4.04 0.15
CA MET A 87 9.91 -4.50 -0.09
C MET A 87 10.94 -3.46 0.35
N ALA A 88 10.76 -2.19 -0.03
CA ALA A 88 11.64 -1.09 0.37
C ALA A 88 11.60 -0.86 1.90
N LEU A 89 10.39 -0.85 2.48
CA LEU A 89 10.18 -0.56 3.89
C LEU A 89 10.80 -1.64 4.79
N ILE A 90 10.61 -2.92 4.45
CA ILE A 90 11.21 -4.03 5.18
C ILE A 90 12.73 -3.98 5.09
N ARG A 91 13.28 -3.69 3.91
CA ARG A 91 14.73 -3.53 3.74
C ARG A 91 15.27 -2.43 4.65
N ALA A 92 14.62 -1.26 4.69
CA ALA A 92 15.05 -0.16 5.55
C ALA A 92 14.96 -0.53 7.05
N VAL A 93 13.83 -1.09 7.49
CA VAL A 93 13.62 -1.48 8.90
C VAL A 93 14.59 -2.56 9.34
N ARG A 94 14.78 -3.62 8.54
CA ARG A 94 15.67 -4.73 8.87
C ARG A 94 17.14 -4.37 8.81
N THR A 95 17.52 -3.36 8.03
CA THR A 95 18.91 -2.85 8.00
C THR A 95 19.19 -1.81 9.08
N GLY A 96 18.20 -1.49 9.93
CA GLY A 96 18.37 -0.54 11.03
C GLY A 96 18.42 0.92 10.58
N GLN A 97 17.94 1.23 9.38
CA GLN A 97 17.96 2.58 8.83
C GLN A 97 16.98 3.47 9.57
N THR A 98 17.35 4.75 9.72
CA THR A 98 16.47 5.76 10.32
C THR A 98 15.52 6.27 9.27
N ILE A 99 14.23 5.95 9.40
CA ILE A 99 13.16 6.36 8.50
C ILE A 99 11.97 6.93 9.29
N SER A 100 11.05 7.61 8.59
CA SER A 100 9.82 8.14 9.21
C SER A 100 9.01 7.02 9.89
N GLN A 101 8.41 7.35 11.03
CA GLN A 101 7.56 6.42 11.79
C GLN A 101 6.06 6.52 11.41
N HIS A 102 5.74 7.36 10.42
CA HIS A 102 4.37 7.80 10.16
C HIS A 102 3.88 7.47 8.75
N HIS A 103 4.45 6.45 8.11
CA HIS A 103 3.93 5.97 6.83
C HIS A 103 2.49 5.46 6.99
N PHE A 104 1.66 5.68 5.98
CA PHE A 104 0.29 5.19 6.03
C PHE A 104 -0.26 4.74 4.68
N ILE A 105 -1.10 3.71 4.74
CA ILE A 105 -1.91 3.23 3.64
C ILE A 105 -3.28 3.89 3.74
N LEU A 106 -3.73 4.50 2.66
CA LEU A 106 -5.08 5.07 2.59
C LEU A 106 -5.97 4.14 1.77
N HIS A 107 -6.94 3.50 2.43
CA HIS A 107 -8.01 2.76 1.74
C HIS A 107 -9.31 3.54 1.83
N THR A 108 -9.96 3.75 0.69
CA THR A 108 -11.25 4.43 0.61
C THR A 108 -12.36 3.42 0.47
N ASP A 109 -13.26 3.40 1.44
CA ASP A 109 -14.50 2.63 1.42
C ASP A 109 -15.66 3.54 0.98
N THR A 110 -16.11 3.35 -0.25
CA THR A 110 -17.16 4.16 -0.88
C THR A 110 -18.57 3.84 -0.37
N LEU A 111 -18.74 2.74 0.39
CA LEU A 111 -20.02 2.18 0.83
C LEU A 111 -20.95 1.72 -0.30
N ILE A 112 -20.50 1.72 -1.56
CA ILE A 112 -21.29 1.29 -2.74
C ILE A 112 -20.61 0.20 -3.58
N GLU A 113 -19.44 -0.28 -3.14
CA GLU A 113 -18.78 -1.40 -3.78
C GLU A 113 -19.65 -2.67 -3.71
N SER A 114 -19.44 -3.58 -4.65
CA SER A 114 -20.11 -4.88 -4.59
C SER A 114 -19.67 -5.65 -3.34
N PRO A 115 -20.53 -6.52 -2.78
CA PRO A 115 -20.18 -7.32 -1.60
C PRO A 115 -18.90 -8.13 -1.77
N GLU A 116 -18.65 -8.65 -2.97
CA GLU A 116 -17.46 -9.42 -3.31
C GLU A 116 -16.19 -8.57 -3.30
N VAL A 117 -16.25 -7.36 -3.87
CA VAL A 117 -15.14 -6.40 -3.85
C VAL A 117 -14.85 -5.97 -2.42
N ARG A 118 -15.90 -5.69 -1.64
CA ARG A 118 -15.76 -5.34 -0.23
C ARG A 118 -15.11 -6.45 0.58
N TRP A 119 -15.58 -7.69 0.41
CA TRP A 119 -15.04 -8.85 1.11
C TRP A 119 -13.56 -9.09 0.76
N LEU A 120 -13.18 -8.95 -0.51
CA LEU A 120 -11.79 -9.05 -0.94
C LEU A 120 -10.92 -7.98 -0.26
N ALA A 121 -11.38 -6.73 -0.25
CA ALA A 121 -10.67 -5.62 0.38
C ALA A 121 -10.47 -5.85 1.88
N ASP A 122 -11.52 -6.26 2.60
CA ASP A 122 -11.45 -6.57 4.03
C ASP A 122 -10.45 -7.70 4.31
N LYS A 123 -10.47 -8.77 3.51
CA LYS A 123 -9.54 -9.89 3.65
C LYS A 123 -8.09 -9.45 3.43
N LYS A 124 -7.85 -8.58 2.45
CA LYS A 124 -6.52 -8.06 2.10
C LYS A 124 -5.99 -7.10 3.16
N LEU A 125 -6.82 -6.17 3.64
CA LEU A 125 -6.46 -5.25 4.72
C LEU A 125 -6.15 -6.01 6.01
N ALA A 126 -6.97 -7.00 6.39
CA ALA A 126 -6.69 -7.82 7.57
C ALA A 126 -5.39 -8.64 7.43
N ALA A 127 -5.05 -9.09 6.21
CA ALA A 127 -3.76 -9.73 5.97
C ALA A 127 -2.59 -8.75 6.10
N LEU A 128 -2.76 -7.53 5.62
CA LEU A 128 -1.77 -6.46 5.73
C LEU A 128 -1.55 -6.02 7.18
N GLU A 129 -2.61 -5.87 7.98
CA GLU A 129 -2.51 -5.56 9.42
C GLU A 129 -1.69 -6.61 10.17
N ARG A 130 -1.97 -7.90 9.95
CA ARG A 130 -1.19 -8.99 10.54
C ARG A 130 0.26 -8.96 10.09
N PHE A 131 0.51 -8.59 8.84
CA PHE A 131 1.85 -8.49 8.29
C PHE A 131 2.65 -7.34 8.93
N ILE A 132 2.04 -6.16 9.03
CA ILE A 132 2.61 -4.98 9.69
C ILE A 132 2.98 -5.32 11.14
N ALA A 133 2.06 -5.95 11.89
CA ALA A 133 2.30 -6.34 13.27
C ALA A 133 3.43 -7.38 13.40
N LYS A 134 3.47 -8.37 12.51
CA LYS A 134 4.50 -9.43 12.52
C LYS A 134 5.91 -8.90 12.25
N GLU A 135 6.05 -7.98 11.30
CA GLU A 135 7.34 -7.41 10.92
C GLU A 135 7.68 -6.12 11.69
N ASN A 136 6.80 -5.68 12.59
CA ASN A 136 6.93 -4.43 13.36
C ASN A 136 7.21 -3.21 12.46
N LEU A 137 6.43 -3.08 11.38
CA LEU A 137 6.65 -2.02 10.39
C LEU A 137 6.07 -0.68 10.89
N PRO A 138 6.75 0.45 10.66
CA PRO A 138 6.23 1.79 10.95
C PRO A 138 5.19 2.22 9.91
N LEU A 139 4.09 1.47 9.82
CA LEU A 139 3.07 1.63 8.81
C LEU A 139 1.68 1.53 9.43
N THR A 140 0.83 2.52 9.19
CA THR A 140 -0.56 2.53 9.68
C THR A 140 -1.54 2.40 8.53
N ILE A 141 -2.67 1.73 8.72
CA ILE A 141 -3.75 1.69 7.74
C ILE A 141 -4.82 2.69 8.16
N VAL A 142 -5.17 3.60 7.24
CA VAL A 142 -6.22 4.61 7.40
C VAL A 142 -7.37 4.26 6.48
N LEU A 143 -8.54 4.03 7.09
CA LEU A 143 -9.78 3.75 6.38
C LEU A 143 -10.60 5.03 6.24
N ALA A 144 -10.70 5.56 5.03
CA ALA A 144 -11.55 6.70 4.71
C ALA A 144 -12.97 6.21 4.36
N LYS A 145 -13.98 6.82 4.99
CA LYS A 145 -15.39 6.57 4.71
C LYS A 145 -16.12 7.89 4.54
N PRO A 146 -17.05 8.01 3.57
CA PRO A 146 -17.87 9.19 3.44
C PRO A 146 -18.77 9.31 4.67
N GLY A 147 -18.95 10.55 5.14
CA GLY A 147 -19.98 10.86 6.13
C GLY A 147 -21.38 10.59 5.55
N ILE A 148 -22.39 10.40 6.39
CA ILE A 148 -23.74 10.05 5.93
C ILE A 148 -24.31 11.03 4.89
N THR A 149 -23.99 12.33 4.98
CA THR A 149 -24.47 13.35 4.03
C THR A 149 -23.72 13.35 2.68
N GLN A 150 -22.54 12.72 2.62
CA GLN A 150 -21.71 12.60 1.43
C GLN A 150 -21.75 11.18 0.82
N SER A 151 -22.24 10.20 1.59
CA SER A 151 -22.44 8.85 1.09
C SER A 151 -23.46 8.87 -0.03
N TRP A 152 -23.33 7.90 -0.95
CA TRP A 152 -24.29 7.73 -2.04
C TRP A 152 -25.73 7.66 -1.50
N THR A 153 -25.98 6.81 -0.50
CA THR A 153 -27.30 6.64 0.11
C THR A 153 -27.86 7.96 0.65
N GLY A 154 -27.05 8.72 1.41
CA GLY A 154 -27.54 9.99 1.97
C GLY A 154 -27.79 11.05 0.91
N ARG A 155 -26.95 11.12 -0.13
CA ARG A 155 -27.16 12.05 -1.24
C ARG A 155 -28.43 11.74 -2.03
N ILE A 156 -28.73 10.46 -2.26
CA ILE A 156 -29.94 10.05 -2.98
C ILE A 156 -31.19 10.29 -2.13
N LEU A 157 -31.21 9.84 -0.87
CA LEU A 157 -32.39 9.94 -0.01
C LEU A 157 -32.75 11.39 0.35
N THR A 158 -31.79 12.32 0.33
CA THR A 158 -32.03 13.74 0.63
C THR A 158 -32.25 14.61 -0.61
N GLY A 159 -32.25 14.02 -1.82
CA GLY A 159 -32.42 14.77 -3.08
C GLY A 159 -31.22 15.63 -3.48
N ARG A 160 -30.04 15.41 -2.87
CA ARG A 160 -28.79 16.14 -3.16
C ARG A 160 -27.97 15.50 -4.29
N GLY A 161 -28.44 14.39 -4.85
CA GLY A 161 -27.81 13.68 -5.95
C GLY A 161 -28.81 12.80 -6.69
N LEU A 162 -28.46 12.43 -7.92
CA LEU A 162 -29.20 11.44 -8.71
C LEU A 162 -28.45 10.11 -8.68
N PRO A 163 -29.15 8.97 -8.67
CA PRO A 163 -28.50 7.67 -8.67
C PRO A 163 -27.72 7.48 -9.96
N THR A 164 -26.40 7.40 -9.85
CA THR A 164 -25.50 7.04 -10.96
C THR A 164 -25.25 5.54 -10.93
N PHE A 165 -25.53 4.87 -12.04
CA PHE A 165 -25.31 3.44 -12.24
C PHE A 165 -24.12 3.20 -13.17
N SER A 166 -23.73 1.93 -13.34
CA SER A 166 -22.60 1.53 -14.20
C SER A 166 -22.73 2.03 -15.65
N ASN A 167 -23.94 2.24 -16.16
CA ASN A 167 -24.23 2.76 -17.51
C ASN A 167 -24.37 4.30 -17.60
N SER A 168 -24.23 5.04 -16.50
CA SER A 168 -24.39 6.50 -16.51
C SER A 168 -23.21 7.21 -17.20
N SER A 169 -23.51 8.24 -18.01
CA SER A 169 -22.51 9.07 -18.71
C SER A 169 -21.76 10.01 -17.75
N ALA A 170 -22.41 10.45 -16.68
CA ALA A 170 -21.79 11.22 -15.61
C ALA A 170 -21.53 10.30 -14.39
N ARG A 171 -20.30 10.34 -13.88
CA ARG A 171 -19.91 9.63 -12.65
C ARG A 171 -19.97 10.61 -11.49
N GLN A 172 -20.71 10.26 -10.44
CA GLN A 172 -20.70 10.99 -9.18
C GLN A 172 -20.02 10.11 -8.14
N CYS A 173 -18.72 10.34 -7.91
CA CYS A 173 -18.00 9.66 -6.85
C CYS A 173 -18.54 10.10 -5.48
N SER A 174 -18.70 9.16 -4.56
CA SER A 174 -18.98 9.42 -3.15
C SER A 174 -17.68 9.39 -2.37
N LEU A 175 -17.27 10.56 -1.87
CA LEU A 175 -16.17 10.78 -0.94
C LEU A 175 -16.59 11.91 0.01
#